data_AF-A0A812N4R1-F1
#
_entry.id   AF-A0A812N4R1-F1
#
_cell.length_a   1.000
_cell.length_b   1.000
_cell.length_c   1.000
_cell.angle_alpha   90.00
_cell.angle_beta   90.00
_cell.angle_gamma   90.00
#
_symmetry.space_group_name_H-M   'P 1'
#
loop_
_entity.id
_entity.type
_entity.pdbx_description
1 polymer ?
#
loop_
_entity_poly.entity_id
_entity_poly.type
_entity_poly.pdbx_seq_one_letter_code
_entity_poly.pdbx_strand_id
1 'polypeptide(L)'
;MGASSPALSLDYLSDVRFRTSRRVQEFTEVSFEESAWSIPLLAGLIDVGIFDTMFASALVLLNLLMQSAFSIILLTPAFMGDEFESKIQSAQSWRTSVAHDERYMDLAGTSLVTRVCNGDGSVILSTVQATLVEHVNSFLGMEKDEFTLPAFRPGILLCMLCIVLWTLCIYKEFRRIWVQLEAAAGIPKAFATSFGENTFDTMSWGRFCLLLLTYACRTVIASVLLVAGILWLARTTSISELMLNAVALNAILDVDEFLFVGMTPIKIQHAIQNLEPMQVKYSRRRSECESVVHFVSLVALVSCTYFFQLAPLTDAMLDLKNELCGGNQTFVVGFNPDTQLTHGLVTPTGLEIGRNLTLSELGVQAHKATSPETTPGESPTYLLFSTDKNSFNTDNTRSIELESGMSPFCLETSILNPDGLYHNDSSLREWTDALTRNAAASIGLHDVRSCEEMRGMCNGVDNRLLRMVCGETCGCTDPYSSAWYKVAAQGCAPVCLQIAQASLSGGSCEDAAKDADWQVFWRTYPEAVSHFYGADVTQTLLWPFAQETINAMLQDGCAALSQFPTDVMTNAEWCSGMPQLFRPLSAVCPQSCGCGQRADLAHCPTSCASGNSTE
;
A
#
# COMPACT_ATOMS: atom_id res chain seq x y z
N MET A 1 -30.71 76.21 61.52
CA MET A 1 -29.86 75.79 60.38
C MET A 1 -30.45 74.46 59.92
N GLY A 2 -31.22 74.32 58.85
CA GLY A 2 -31.19 74.98 57.56
C GLY A 2 -31.13 73.85 56.53
N ALA A 3 -32.22 73.66 55.78
CA ALA A 3 -32.39 72.88 54.53
C ALA A 3 -33.62 71.95 54.57
N SER A 4 -34.72 72.52 54.10
CA SER A 4 -35.97 71.89 53.69
C SER A 4 -35.78 70.90 52.53
N SER A 5 -36.23 69.65 52.72
CA SER A 5 -36.51 68.71 51.63
C SER A 5 -38.00 68.75 51.32
N PRO A 6 -38.45 69.10 50.09
CA PRO A 6 -39.79 68.82 49.66
C PRO A 6 -39.86 67.42 49.04
N ALA A 7 -40.90 66.69 49.41
CA ALA A 7 -41.26 65.39 48.90
C ALA A 7 -41.35 65.38 47.38
N LEU A 8 -40.59 64.47 46.75
CA LEU A 8 -40.84 64.06 45.37
C LEU A 8 -42.23 63.40 45.30
N SER A 9 -43.09 64.01 44.50
CA SER A 9 -44.46 63.57 44.27
C SER A 9 -44.50 62.18 43.61
N LEU A 10 -45.40 61.34 44.10
CA LEU A 10 -45.72 60.01 43.57
C LEU A 10 -46.30 60.04 42.14
N ASP A 11 -46.57 61.24 41.59
CA ASP A 11 -47.11 61.43 40.24
C ASP A 11 -46.05 61.38 39.13
N TYR A 12 -44.76 61.44 39.44
CA TYR A 12 -43.70 61.27 38.43
C TYR A 12 -43.39 59.79 38.15
N LEU A 13 -43.64 58.90 39.13
CA LEU A 13 -43.43 57.46 38.97
C LEU A 13 -44.63 56.74 38.33
N SER A 14 -45.82 57.33 38.33
CA SER A 14 -46.96 56.83 37.55
C SER A 14 -46.78 57.12 36.06
N ASP A 15 -46.17 58.25 35.69
CA ASP A 15 -45.95 58.63 34.28
C ASP A 15 -44.75 57.87 33.63
N VAL A 16 -43.75 57.47 34.43
CA VAL A 16 -42.68 56.55 33.96
C VAL A 16 -43.20 55.11 33.83
N ARG A 17 -44.12 54.67 34.70
CA ARG A 17 -44.68 53.30 34.62
C ARG A 17 -45.75 53.16 33.55
N PHE A 18 -46.42 54.26 33.16
CA PHE A 18 -47.38 54.27 32.05
C PHE A 18 -46.72 54.32 30.65
N ARG A 19 -45.41 54.64 30.56
CA ARG A 19 -44.63 54.56 29.32
C ARG A 19 -44.00 53.20 29.02
N THR A 20 -44.07 52.23 29.93
CA THR A 20 -43.56 50.85 29.76
C THR A 20 -44.66 49.82 29.41
N SER A 21 -45.59 50.16 28.52
CA SER A 21 -46.43 49.13 27.87
C SER A 21 -47.01 49.55 26.52
N ARG A 22 -46.29 50.37 25.74
CA ARG A 22 -46.41 50.24 24.28
C ARG A 22 -45.48 49.10 23.90
N ARG A 23 -46.04 47.89 23.76
CA ARG A 23 -45.41 46.86 22.92
C ARG A 23 -45.20 47.52 21.55
N VAL A 24 -43.98 47.97 21.27
CA VAL A 24 -43.57 48.25 19.91
C VAL A 24 -43.65 46.89 19.22
N GLN A 25 -44.70 46.70 18.42
CA GLN A 25 -44.76 45.59 17.49
C GLN A 25 -43.68 45.90 16.46
N GLU A 26 -42.53 45.24 16.57
CA GLU A 26 -41.51 45.27 15.52
C GLU A 26 -42.08 44.52 14.32
N PHE A 27 -42.41 45.27 13.28
CA PHE A 27 -42.71 44.73 11.97
C PHE A 27 -41.37 44.52 11.25
N THR A 28 -41.20 43.37 10.62
CA THR A 28 -40.02 43.09 9.80
C THR A 28 -40.43 43.15 8.33
N GLU A 29 -39.68 43.95 7.57
CA GLU A 29 -39.82 44.07 6.13
C GLU A 29 -39.23 42.85 5.43
N VAL A 30 -40.05 42.14 4.66
CA VAL A 30 -39.67 40.97 3.88
C VAL A 30 -39.77 41.34 2.40
N SER A 31 -38.63 41.48 1.73
CA SER A 31 -38.57 41.66 0.28
C SER A 31 -38.78 40.33 -0.45
N PHE A 32 -39.31 40.41 -1.67
CA PHE A 32 -39.36 39.25 -2.56
C PHE A 32 -37.95 38.90 -3.04
N GLU A 33 -37.68 37.60 -3.15
CA GLU A 33 -36.37 37.10 -3.53
C GLU A 33 -36.16 37.13 -5.03
N GLU A 34 -34.93 37.46 -5.44
CA GLU A 34 -34.42 37.36 -6.80
C GLU A 34 -34.18 35.90 -7.19
N SER A 35 -35.26 35.14 -7.30
CA SER A 35 -35.26 33.71 -7.60
C SER A 35 -36.24 33.39 -8.73
N ALA A 36 -35.91 32.38 -9.54
CA ALA A 36 -36.81 31.86 -10.57
C ALA A 36 -38.17 31.43 -9.99
N TRP A 37 -38.19 31.01 -8.72
CA TRP A 37 -39.42 30.64 -8.01
C TRP A 37 -40.38 31.82 -7.75
N SER A 38 -39.90 33.07 -7.84
CA SER A 38 -40.71 34.28 -7.68
C SER A 38 -41.44 34.67 -8.97
N ILE A 39 -41.04 34.15 -10.14
CA ILE A 39 -41.64 34.52 -11.45
C ILE A 39 -43.16 34.24 -11.52
N PRO A 40 -43.70 33.10 -11.05
CA PRO A 40 -45.13 32.81 -11.10
C PRO A 40 -46.01 33.83 -10.35
N LEU A 41 -45.43 34.56 -9.39
CA LEU A 41 -46.14 35.61 -8.63
C LEU A 41 -46.59 36.77 -9.52
N LEU A 42 -45.74 37.18 -10.47
CA LEU A 42 -45.94 38.35 -11.33
C LEU A 42 -46.48 38.00 -12.72
N ALA A 43 -46.61 36.70 -13.01
CA ALA A 43 -47.11 36.22 -14.28
C ALA A 43 -48.53 36.77 -14.59
N GLY A 44 -48.63 37.54 -15.68
CA GLY A 44 -49.87 38.16 -16.13
C GLY A 44 -50.35 39.34 -15.26
N LEU A 45 -49.47 39.96 -14.46
CA LEU A 45 -49.75 41.23 -13.76
C LEU A 45 -49.04 42.42 -14.38
N ILE A 46 -47.86 42.19 -14.93
CA ILE A 46 -47.05 43.23 -15.56
C ILE A 46 -47.34 43.23 -17.05
N ASP A 47 -47.39 44.42 -17.66
CA ASP A 47 -47.50 44.59 -19.11
C ASP A 47 -46.15 44.25 -19.78
N VAL A 48 -45.87 42.96 -19.90
CA VAL A 48 -44.68 42.40 -20.55
C VAL A 48 -45.11 41.69 -21.84
N GLY A 49 -44.25 41.70 -22.85
CA GLY A 49 -44.51 41.02 -24.11
C GLY A 49 -44.79 39.52 -23.92
N ILE A 50 -45.58 38.95 -24.82
CA ILE A 50 -45.94 37.53 -24.81
C ILE A 50 -44.67 36.65 -24.81
N PHE A 51 -43.65 37.05 -25.58
CA PHE A 51 -42.36 36.34 -25.64
C PHE A 51 -41.63 36.32 -24.30
N ASP A 52 -41.53 37.46 -23.61
CA ASP A 52 -40.88 37.53 -22.29
C ASP A 52 -41.61 36.68 -21.25
N THR A 53 -42.95 36.63 -21.32
CA THR A 53 -43.79 35.80 -20.44
C THR A 53 -43.62 34.31 -20.71
N MET A 54 -43.58 33.91 -21.99
CA MET A 54 -43.27 32.53 -22.40
C MET A 54 -41.88 32.11 -21.93
N PHE A 55 -40.89 32.98 -22.14
CA PHE A 55 -39.51 32.71 -21.75
C PHE A 55 -39.36 32.59 -20.24
N ALA A 56 -39.95 33.50 -19.46
CA ALA A 56 -39.96 33.43 -17.99
C ALA A 56 -40.65 32.15 -17.48
N SER A 57 -41.73 31.71 -18.13
CA SER A 57 -42.38 30.43 -17.79
C SER A 57 -41.47 29.23 -18.10
N ALA A 58 -40.75 29.26 -19.23
CA ALA A 58 -39.78 28.24 -19.58
C ALA A 58 -38.60 28.20 -18.58
N LEU A 59 -38.17 29.34 -18.03
CA LEU A 59 -37.14 29.40 -17.00
C LEU A 59 -37.56 28.73 -15.69
N VAL A 60 -38.82 28.90 -15.26
CA VAL A 60 -39.35 28.19 -14.08
C VAL A 60 -39.31 26.67 -14.29
N LEU A 61 -39.72 26.21 -15.48
CA LEU A 61 -39.67 24.78 -15.83
C LEU A 61 -38.24 24.26 -15.91
N LEU A 62 -37.31 25.04 -16.48
CA LEU A 62 -35.90 24.69 -16.55
C LEU A 62 -35.28 24.60 -15.15
N ASN A 63 -35.62 25.54 -14.26
CA ASN A 63 -35.17 25.51 -12.87
C ASN A 63 -35.64 24.24 -12.15
N LEU A 64 -36.94 23.92 -12.26
CA LEU A 64 -37.51 22.70 -11.69
C LEU A 64 -36.80 21.45 -12.24
N LEU A 65 -36.55 21.41 -13.55
CA LEU A 65 -35.86 20.29 -14.20
C LEU A 65 -34.42 20.14 -13.72
N MET A 66 -33.65 21.24 -13.65
CA MET A 66 -32.26 21.22 -13.21
C MET A 66 -32.12 20.78 -11.75
N GLN A 67 -32.88 21.39 -10.83
CA GLN A 67 -32.82 21.03 -9.41
C GLN A 67 -33.29 19.58 -9.16
N SER A 68 -34.30 19.11 -9.89
CA SER A 68 -34.75 17.71 -9.84
C SER A 68 -33.67 16.75 -10.38
N ALA A 69 -33.05 17.10 -11.51
CA ALA A 69 -31.99 16.29 -12.11
C ALA A 69 -30.78 16.15 -11.18
N PHE A 70 -30.30 17.26 -10.58
CA PHE A 70 -29.21 17.22 -9.61
C PHE A 70 -29.58 16.34 -8.39
N SER A 71 -30.79 16.52 -7.86
CA SER A 71 -31.28 15.73 -6.72
C SER A 71 -31.31 14.22 -7.03
N ILE A 72 -31.77 13.83 -8.22
CA ILE A 72 -31.79 12.43 -8.67
C ILE A 72 -30.37 11.90 -8.85
N ILE A 73 -29.50 12.65 -9.54
CA ILE A 73 -28.11 12.25 -9.80
C ILE A 73 -27.37 11.98 -8.49
N LEU A 74 -27.48 12.86 -7.49
CA LEU A 74 -26.83 12.70 -6.19
C LEU A 74 -27.28 11.44 -5.43
N LEU A 75 -28.51 10.97 -5.67
CA LEU A 75 -29.05 9.75 -5.06
C LEU A 75 -28.80 8.48 -5.89
N THR A 76 -28.12 8.58 -7.03
CA THR A 76 -27.79 7.38 -7.81
C THR A 76 -26.63 6.60 -7.18
N PRO A 77 -26.67 5.25 -7.22
CA PRO A 77 -25.53 4.43 -6.77
C PRO A 77 -24.23 4.75 -7.50
N ALA A 78 -24.31 5.08 -8.80
CA ALA A 78 -23.16 5.44 -9.63
C ALA A 78 -22.42 6.68 -9.09
N PHE A 79 -23.14 7.61 -8.48
CA PHE A 79 -22.55 8.83 -7.91
C PHE A 79 -22.14 8.63 -6.45
N MET A 80 -22.95 7.91 -5.66
CA MET A 80 -22.63 7.64 -4.25
C MET A 80 -21.52 6.61 -4.02
N GLY A 81 -21.11 5.89 -5.07
CA GLY A 81 -20.07 4.85 -5.02
C GLY A 81 -20.53 3.54 -4.39
N ASP A 82 -19.66 2.53 -4.47
CA ASP A 82 -19.89 1.20 -3.91
C ASP A 82 -19.92 1.22 -2.38
N GLU A 83 -20.68 0.30 -1.80
CA GLU A 83 -20.69 0.09 -0.36
C GLU A 83 -19.32 -0.31 0.15
N PHE A 84 -18.95 0.21 1.32
CA PHE A 84 -17.62 0.00 1.89
C PHE A 84 -17.31 -1.49 2.13
N GLU A 85 -18.34 -2.30 2.40
CA GLU A 85 -18.24 -3.76 2.55
C GLU A 85 -17.58 -4.45 1.34
N SER A 86 -17.89 -3.99 0.12
CA SER A 86 -17.28 -4.53 -1.10
C SER A 86 -15.76 -4.27 -1.15
N LYS A 87 -15.30 -3.14 -0.56
CA LYS A 87 -13.88 -2.81 -0.47
C LYS A 87 -13.16 -3.73 0.51
N ILE A 88 -13.82 -4.11 1.61
CA ILE A 88 -13.30 -5.07 2.60
C ILE A 88 -13.12 -6.45 1.93
N GLN A 89 -14.11 -6.93 1.19
CA GLN A 89 -14.01 -8.20 0.46
C GLN A 89 -12.90 -8.17 -0.61
N SER A 90 -12.78 -7.05 -1.33
CA SER A 90 -11.68 -6.87 -2.28
C SER A 90 -10.32 -6.85 -1.59
N ALA A 91 -10.22 -6.28 -0.38
CA ALA A 91 -9.01 -6.30 0.42
C ALA A 91 -8.65 -7.71 0.87
N GLN A 92 -9.61 -8.49 1.38
CA GLN A 92 -9.43 -9.90 1.75
C GLN A 92 -8.94 -10.74 0.57
N SER A 93 -9.59 -10.59 -0.60
CA SER A 93 -9.19 -11.29 -1.82
C SER A 93 -7.76 -10.90 -2.22
N TRP A 94 -7.43 -9.61 -2.20
CA TRP A 94 -6.08 -9.15 -2.51
C TRP A 94 -5.04 -9.70 -1.53
N ARG A 95 -5.33 -9.66 -0.23
CA ARG A 95 -4.47 -10.11 0.86
C ARG A 95 -4.08 -11.58 0.69
N THR A 96 -5.02 -12.42 0.28
CA THR A 96 -4.85 -13.87 0.15
C THR A 96 -4.31 -14.32 -1.21
N SER A 97 -4.56 -13.56 -2.28
CA SER A 97 -4.23 -14.00 -3.65
C SER A 97 -3.00 -13.32 -4.26
N VAL A 98 -2.68 -12.09 -3.87
CA VAL A 98 -1.63 -11.27 -4.52
C VAL A 98 -0.60 -10.76 -3.52
N ALA A 99 -1.04 -10.31 -2.35
CA ALA A 99 -0.20 -9.55 -1.43
C ALA A 99 1.02 -10.32 -0.89
N HIS A 100 0.93 -11.66 -0.88
CA HIS A 100 1.97 -12.58 -0.44
C HIS A 100 2.55 -13.45 -1.57
N ASP A 101 2.22 -13.19 -2.83
CA ASP A 101 2.76 -13.99 -3.94
C ASP A 101 4.25 -13.66 -4.16
N GLU A 102 5.11 -14.68 -4.19
CA GLU A 102 6.56 -14.53 -4.38
C GLU A 102 6.93 -13.78 -5.67
N ARG A 103 6.05 -13.84 -6.70
CA ARG A 103 6.26 -13.17 -7.99
C ARG A 103 6.23 -11.65 -7.91
N TYR A 104 5.69 -11.08 -6.82
CA TYR A 104 5.60 -9.63 -6.61
C TYR A 104 6.53 -9.13 -5.51
N MET A 105 7.47 -9.97 -5.08
CA MET A 105 8.58 -9.57 -4.22
C MET A 105 9.46 -8.56 -4.96
N ASP A 106 9.94 -7.53 -4.25
CA ASP A 106 10.85 -6.56 -4.84
C ASP A 106 12.30 -7.04 -4.85
N LEU A 107 13.21 -6.22 -5.39
CA LEU A 107 14.64 -6.56 -5.42
C LEU A 107 15.25 -6.68 -4.02
N ALA A 108 14.69 -5.97 -3.03
CA ALA A 108 15.08 -6.06 -1.63
C ALA A 108 14.58 -7.34 -0.92
N GLY A 109 13.80 -8.18 -1.60
CA GLY A 109 13.23 -9.39 -1.02
C GLY A 109 12.06 -9.13 -0.08
N THR A 110 11.45 -7.94 -0.13
CA THR A 110 10.29 -7.56 0.70
C THR A 110 8.97 -7.93 0.02
N SER A 111 7.99 -8.33 0.83
CA SER A 111 6.66 -8.70 0.33
C SER A 111 5.90 -7.45 -0.16
N LEU A 112 4.99 -7.66 -1.13
CA LEU A 112 4.16 -6.58 -1.66
C LEU A 112 3.30 -5.94 -0.57
N VAL A 113 2.73 -6.74 0.35
CA VAL A 113 1.96 -6.19 1.47
C VAL A 113 2.79 -5.26 2.34
N THR A 114 4.02 -5.64 2.70
CA THR A 114 4.87 -4.81 3.56
C THR A 114 5.14 -3.46 2.89
N ARG A 115 5.37 -3.45 1.58
CA ARG A 115 5.55 -2.20 0.81
C ARG A 115 4.29 -1.33 0.78
N VAL A 116 3.12 -1.93 0.52
CA VAL A 116 1.81 -1.24 0.51
C VAL A 116 1.52 -0.61 1.89
N CYS A 117 1.69 -1.37 2.96
CA CYS A 117 1.40 -0.92 4.32
C CYS A 117 2.42 0.07 4.86
N ASN A 118 3.68 -0.02 4.43
CA ASN A 118 4.71 0.98 4.70
C ASN A 118 4.55 2.25 3.85
N GLY A 119 3.57 2.34 2.94
CA GLY A 119 3.35 3.51 2.10
C GLY A 119 4.52 3.79 1.17
N ASP A 120 5.12 2.75 0.60
CA ASP A 120 6.20 2.87 -0.38
C ASP A 120 5.66 3.48 -1.69
N GLY A 121 6.15 4.69 -2.02
CA GLY A 121 5.75 5.42 -3.22
C GLY A 121 6.25 4.82 -4.54
N SER A 122 7.14 3.82 -4.49
CA SER A 122 7.64 3.10 -5.68
C SER A 122 6.79 1.88 -6.07
N VAL A 123 5.69 1.64 -5.34
CA VAL A 123 4.78 0.52 -5.58
C VAL A 123 3.97 0.76 -6.86
N ILE A 124 4.31 0.03 -7.92
CA ILE A 124 3.61 0.09 -9.22
C ILE A 124 2.39 -0.83 -9.31
N LEU A 125 2.36 -1.89 -8.50
CA LEU A 125 1.28 -2.88 -8.42
C LEU A 125 0.50 -2.63 -7.13
N SER A 126 -0.83 -2.75 -7.14
CA SER A 126 -1.66 -2.49 -5.95
C SER A 126 -1.64 -1.04 -5.46
N THR A 127 -1.51 -0.09 -6.40
CA THR A 127 -1.67 1.36 -6.16
C THR A 127 -3.02 1.70 -5.54
N VAL A 128 -4.08 1.00 -5.92
CA VAL A 128 -5.42 1.15 -5.30
C VAL A 128 -5.38 0.81 -3.82
N GLN A 129 -4.73 -0.27 -3.42
CA GLN A 129 -4.60 -0.65 -2.01
C GLN A 129 -3.70 0.33 -1.25
N ALA A 130 -2.57 0.75 -1.84
CA ALA A 130 -1.67 1.74 -1.23
C ALA A 130 -2.38 3.08 -0.98
N THR A 131 -3.06 3.63 -1.98
CA THR A 131 -3.84 4.87 -1.85
C THR A 131 -4.99 4.72 -0.85
N LEU A 132 -5.62 3.56 -0.78
CA LEU A 132 -6.70 3.30 0.17
C LEU A 132 -6.20 3.27 1.62
N VAL A 133 -5.05 2.64 1.88
CA VAL A 133 -4.39 2.66 3.21
C VAL A 133 -3.98 4.08 3.58
N GLU A 134 -3.42 4.84 2.64
CA GLU A 134 -3.06 6.25 2.83
C GLU A 134 -4.29 7.12 3.17
N HIS A 135 -5.38 6.97 2.42
CA HIS A 135 -6.63 7.65 2.71
C HIS A 135 -7.18 7.28 4.09
N VAL A 136 -7.17 6.01 4.47
CA VAL A 136 -7.63 5.57 5.81
C VAL A 136 -6.77 6.18 6.92
N ASN A 137 -5.44 6.10 6.79
CA ASN A 137 -4.52 6.65 7.78
C ASN A 137 -4.69 8.17 7.93
N SER A 138 -4.78 8.90 6.82
CA SER A 138 -4.98 10.36 6.83
C SER A 138 -6.34 10.78 7.38
N PHE A 139 -7.41 10.07 7.01
CA PHE A 139 -8.78 10.38 7.43
C PHE A 139 -9.00 10.11 8.92
N LEU A 140 -8.50 8.98 9.42
CA LEU A 140 -8.59 8.61 10.84
C LEU A 140 -7.49 9.24 11.70
N GLY A 141 -6.43 9.77 11.11
CA GLY A 141 -5.29 10.38 11.83
C GLY A 141 -4.35 9.35 12.47
N MET A 142 -4.18 8.19 11.85
CA MET A 142 -3.39 7.07 12.36
C MET A 142 -1.99 7.04 11.76
N GLU A 143 -1.02 6.57 12.54
CA GLU A 143 0.29 6.17 12.01
C GLU A 143 0.21 4.82 11.25
N LYS A 144 1.25 4.49 10.47
CA LYS A 144 1.28 3.30 9.59
C LYS A 144 1.07 2.01 10.40
N ASP A 145 1.76 1.88 11.52
CA ASP A 145 1.77 0.69 12.38
C ASP A 145 0.68 0.69 13.46
N GLU A 146 -0.14 1.74 13.53
CA GLU A 146 -1.19 1.88 14.54
C GLU A 146 -2.51 1.26 14.07
N PHE A 147 -3.08 0.36 14.87
CA PHE A 147 -4.39 -0.28 14.62
C PHE A 147 -5.43 0.06 15.69
N THR A 148 -5.17 1.12 16.46
CA THR A 148 -6.08 1.66 17.47
C THR A 148 -6.60 3.02 17.03
N LEU A 149 -7.88 3.29 17.29
CA LEU A 149 -8.46 4.57 16.92
C LEU A 149 -7.91 5.68 17.82
N PRO A 150 -7.26 6.72 17.26
CA PRO A 150 -6.81 7.86 18.03
C PRO A 150 -8.00 8.68 18.54
N ALA A 151 -7.74 9.49 19.57
CA ALA A 151 -8.72 10.40 20.13
C ALA A 151 -9.10 11.52 19.14
N PHE A 152 -8.14 11.98 18.33
CA PHE A 152 -8.35 13.01 17.32
C PHE A 152 -8.43 12.40 15.93
N ARG A 153 -9.57 12.59 15.24
CA ARG A 153 -9.86 12.04 13.91
C ARG A 153 -10.18 13.20 12.96
N PRO A 154 -9.21 13.71 12.20
CA PRO A 154 -9.35 14.96 11.46
C PRO A 154 -10.43 14.87 10.36
N GLY A 155 -10.51 13.75 9.65
CA GLY A 155 -11.50 13.54 8.59
C GLY A 155 -12.94 13.55 9.11
N ILE A 156 -13.18 12.88 10.24
CA ILE A 156 -14.49 12.87 10.90
C ILE A 156 -14.89 14.26 11.37
N LEU A 157 -13.98 15.00 12.00
CA LEU A 157 -14.24 16.36 12.46
C LEU A 157 -14.58 17.28 11.27
N LEU A 158 -13.80 17.22 10.20
CA LEU A 158 -14.04 18.01 9.01
C LEU A 158 -15.39 17.65 8.35
N CYS A 159 -15.70 16.36 8.25
CA CYS A 159 -17.01 15.90 7.74
C CYS A 159 -18.17 16.47 8.56
N MET A 160 -18.06 16.44 9.89
CA MET A 160 -19.08 17.00 10.79
C MET A 160 -19.23 18.52 10.59
N LEU A 161 -18.13 19.25 10.43
CA LEU A 161 -18.17 20.69 10.14
C LEU A 161 -18.83 20.97 8.78
N CYS A 162 -18.50 20.20 7.74
CA CYS A 162 -19.14 20.32 6.42
C CYS A 162 -20.64 20.01 6.48
N ILE A 163 -21.07 18.98 7.22
CA ILE A 163 -22.49 18.66 7.41
C ILE A 163 -23.21 19.78 8.17
N VAL A 164 -22.59 20.35 9.20
CA VAL A 164 -23.14 21.52 9.92
C VAL A 164 -23.33 22.69 8.97
N LEU A 165 -22.31 23.05 8.19
CA LEU A 165 -22.39 24.14 7.22
C LEU A 165 -23.47 23.89 6.16
N TRP A 166 -23.52 22.67 5.61
CA TRP A 166 -24.54 22.28 4.63
C TRP A 166 -25.96 22.37 5.21
N THR A 167 -26.16 21.88 6.43
CA THR A 167 -27.45 21.96 7.11
C THR A 167 -27.86 23.41 7.34
N LEU A 168 -26.91 24.29 7.70
CA LEU A 168 -27.18 25.72 7.86
C LEU A 168 -27.57 26.40 6.54
N CYS A 169 -26.94 26.03 5.41
CA CYS A 169 -27.35 26.52 4.09
C CYS A 169 -28.79 26.11 3.76
N ILE A 170 -29.17 24.87 4.02
CA ILE A 170 -30.55 24.41 3.83
C ILE A 170 -31.53 25.06 4.81
N TYR A 171 -31.14 25.29 6.07
CA TYR A 171 -31.99 25.98 7.03
C TYR A 171 -32.23 27.44 6.67
N LYS A 172 -31.19 28.12 6.14
CA LYS A 172 -31.35 29.46 5.54
C LYS A 172 -32.41 29.41 4.44
N GLU A 173 -32.40 28.37 3.61
CA GLU A 173 -33.37 28.17 2.54
C GLU A 173 -34.79 27.90 3.05
N PHE A 174 -35.00 26.97 3.99
CA PHE A 174 -36.32 26.74 4.59
C PHE A 174 -36.88 27.98 5.28
N ARG A 175 -36.02 28.75 5.95
CA ARG A 175 -36.41 30.00 6.61
C ARG A 175 -36.90 31.02 5.58
N ARG A 176 -36.20 31.17 4.44
CA ARG A 176 -36.62 32.03 3.33
C ARG A 176 -37.99 31.62 2.81
N ILE A 177 -38.19 30.34 2.52
CA ILE A 177 -39.47 29.79 2.03
C ILE A 177 -40.61 30.07 3.02
N TRP A 178 -40.40 29.79 4.31
CA TRP A 178 -41.43 29.93 5.33
C TRP A 178 -41.86 31.38 5.56
N VAL A 179 -40.89 32.30 5.65
CA VAL A 179 -41.16 33.73 5.84
C VAL A 179 -41.90 34.32 4.63
N GLN A 180 -41.52 33.94 3.41
CA GLN A 180 -42.23 34.37 2.19
C GLN A 180 -43.64 33.78 2.12
N LEU A 181 -43.82 32.50 2.45
CA LEU A 181 -45.12 31.86 2.47
C LEU A 181 -46.07 32.53 3.48
N GLU A 182 -45.57 32.88 4.67
CA GLU A 182 -46.34 33.60 5.67
C GLU A 182 -46.74 35.00 5.20
N ALA A 183 -45.79 35.73 4.61
CA ALA A 183 -46.06 37.05 4.05
C ALA A 183 -47.14 36.97 2.95
N ALA A 184 -47.04 35.99 2.05
CA ALA A 184 -48.03 35.71 1.03
C ALA A 184 -49.39 35.27 1.61
N ALA A 185 -49.41 34.54 2.72
CA ALA A 185 -50.63 34.14 3.42
C ALA A 185 -51.33 35.34 4.10
N GLY A 186 -50.57 36.36 4.50
CA GLY A 186 -51.08 37.61 5.09
C GLY A 186 -51.84 38.52 4.10
N ILE A 187 -51.63 38.36 2.80
CA ILE A 187 -52.30 39.17 1.76
C ILE A 187 -53.79 38.78 1.66
N PRO A 188 -54.75 39.73 1.73
CA PRO A 188 -56.18 39.46 1.62
C PRO A 188 -56.54 38.70 0.34
N LYS A 189 -57.41 37.70 0.43
CA LYS A 189 -57.81 36.87 -0.72
C LYS A 189 -59.10 37.39 -1.36
N ALA A 190 -59.11 37.54 -2.68
CA ALA A 190 -60.27 37.99 -3.46
C ALA A 190 -60.46 37.11 -4.72
N PHE A 191 -61.48 37.40 -5.55
CA PHE A 191 -61.71 36.66 -6.79
C PHE A 191 -60.76 37.08 -7.92
N ALA A 192 -60.46 38.37 -8.01
CA ALA A 192 -59.46 38.94 -8.91
C ALA A 192 -58.25 39.44 -8.11
N THR A 193 -57.07 39.45 -8.72
CA THR A 193 -55.86 40.02 -8.10
C THR A 193 -55.80 41.51 -8.44
N SER A 194 -55.68 42.37 -7.43
CA SER A 194 -55.41 43.81 -7.62
C SER A 194 -53.95 44.08 -7.31
N PHE A 195 -53.25 44.71 -8.26
CA PHE A 195 -51.84 45.08 -8.16
C PHE A 195 -51.70 46.56 -8.51
N GLY A 196 -51.27 47.39 -7.56
CA GLY A 196 -51.19 48.84 -7.69
C GLY A 196 -50.01 49.39 -6.89
N GLU A 197 -49.35 50.43 -7.39
CA GLU A 197 -48.18 51.08 -6.76
C GLU A 197 -47.07 50.10 -6.30
N ASN A 198 -46.82 49.03 -7.08
CA ASN A 198 -45.87 47.94 -6.73
C ASN A 198 -46.20 47.16 -5.44
N THR A 199 -47.47 47.20 -5.00
CA THR A 199 -48.00 46.48 -3.85
C THR A 199 -49.14 45.53 -4.24
N PHE A 200 -49.34 44.48 -3.45
CA PHE A 200 -50.46 43.56 -3.59
C PHE A 200 -51.60 43.95 -2.64
N ASP A 201 -52.65 44.59 -3.15
CA ASP A 201 -53.84 44.92 -2.35
C ASP A 201 -54.67 43.67 -2.02
N THR A 202 -54.90 42.83 -3.04
CA THR A 202 -55.67 41.58 -2.92
C THR A 202 -55.15 40.53 -3.89
N MET A 203 -55.14 39.25 -3.47
CA MET A 203 -54.64 38.13 -4.26
C MET A 203 -55.72 37.12 -4.60
N SER A 204 -55.79 36.67 -5.85
CA SER A 204 -56.73 35.61 -6.24
C SER A 204 -56.39 34.25 -5.61
N TRP A 205 -57.42 33.43 -5.34
CA TRP A 205 -57.23 32.06 -4.83
C TRP A 205 -56.38 31.19 -5.76
N GLY A 206 -56.58 31.31 -7.08
CA GLY A 206 -55.78 30.54 -8.06
C GLY A 206 -54.29 30.85 -7.98
N ARG A 207 -53.91 32.13 -7.89
CA ARG A 207 -52.50 32.53 -7.74
C ARG A 207 -51.92 32.10 -6.39
N PHE A 208 -52.70 32.21 -5.32
CA PHE A 208 -52.27 31.72 -4.01
C PHE A 208 -52.01 30.21 -4.02
N CYS A 209 -52.87 29.42 -4.67
CA CYS A 209 -52.63 27.98 -4.87
C CYS A 209 -51.37 27.70 -5.71
N LEU A 210 -51.13 28.48 -6.77
CA LEU A 210 -49.91 28.34 -7.58
C LEU A 210 -48.64 28.65 -6.77
N LEU A 211 -48.65 29.71 -5.96
CA LEU A 211 -47.54 30.04 -5.06
C LEU A 211 -47.32 28.95 -4.00
N LEU A 212 -48.41 28.44 -3.41
CA LEU A 212 -48.32 27.34 -2.45
C LEU A 212 -47.71 26.09 -3.09
N LEU A 213 -48.10 25.76 -4.32
CA LEU A 213 -47.52 24.64 -5.08
C LEU A 213 -46.03 24.87 -5.33
N THR A 214 -45.64 26.06 -5.78
CA THR A 214 -44.23 26.43 -5.98
C THR A 214 -43.41 26.29 -4.70
N TYR A 215 -43.88 26.83 -3.58
CA TYR A 215 -43.19 26.70 -2.30
C TYR A 215 -43.16 25.26 -1.80
N ALA A 216 -44.20 24.47 -2.04
CA ALA A 216 -44.20 23.04 -1.72
C ALA A 216 -43.15 22.29 -2.54
N CYS A 217 -43.05 22.53 -3.86
CA CYS A 217 -42.02 21.94 -4.72
C CYS A 217 -40.61 22.33 -4.25
N ARG A 218 -40.38 23.62 -3.98
CA ARG A 218 -39.09 24.13 -3.47
C ARG A 218 -38.72 23.49 -2.12
N THR A 219 -39.68 23.34 -1.22
CA THR A 219 -39.49 22.64 0.07
C THR A 219 -39.10 21.18 -0.13
N VAL A 220 -39.79 20.45 -1.02
CA VAL A 220 -39.50 19.05 -1.31
C VAL A 220 -38.09 18.89 -1.88
N ILE A 221 -37.71 19.73 -2.84
CA ILE A 221 -36.37 19.71 -3.44
C ILE A 221 -35.30 19.99 -2.38
N ALA A 222 -35.46 21.03 -1.56
CA ALA A 222 -34.53 21.36 -0.49
C ALA A 222 -34.40 20.21 0.54
N SER A 223 -35.50 19.53 0.88
CA SER A 223 -35.47 18.34 1.75
C SER A 223 -34.73 17.17 1.13
N VAL A 224 -34.95 16.89 -0.16
CA VAL A 224 -34.24 15.81 -0.87
C VAL A 224 -32.74 16.14 -0.97
N LEU A 225 -32.38 17.38 -1.30
CA LEU A 225 -31.00 17.84 -1.33
C LEU A 225 -30.32 17.77 0.03
N LEU A 226 -31.03 18.08 1.13
CA LEU A 226 -30.48 17.93 2.48
C LEU A 226 -30.01 16.49 2.72
N VAL A 227 -30.89 15.52 2.47
CA VAL A 227 -30.60 14.09 2.68
C VAL A 227 -29.50 13.63 1.72
N ALA A 228 -29.62 13.95 0.43
CA ALA A 228 -28.64 13.58 -0.59
C ALA A 228 -27.24 14.15 -0.28
N GLY A 229 -27.18 15.43 0.12
CA GLY A 229 -25.92 16.09 0.47
C GLY A 229 -25.28 15.52 1.74
N ILE A 230 -26.08 15.18 2.76
CA ILE A 230 -25.57 14.50 3.97
C ILE A 230 -24.98 13.14 3.61
N LEU A 231 -25.70 12.33 2.83
CA LEU A 231 -25.22 11.01 2.40
C LEU A 231 -23.95 11.11 1.55
N TRP A 232 -23.89 12.08 0.64
CA TRP A 232 -22.71 12.28 -0.21
C TRP A 232 -21.49 12.71 0.61
N LEU A 233 -21.64 13.67 1.52
CA LEU A 233 -20.55 14.10 2.41
C LEU A 233 -20.10 12.96 3.31
N ALA A 234 -21.03 12.21 3.91
CA ALA A 234 -20.71 11.11 4.82
C ALA A 234 -20.01 9.93 4.13
N ARG A 235 -20.15 9.75 2.82
CA ARG A 235 -19.45 8.70 2.05
C ARG A 235 -18.12 9.14 1.47
N THR A 236 -17.78 10.43 1.55
CA THR A 236 -16.53 10.96 1.00
C THR A 236 -15.36 10.64 1.94
N THR A 237 -14.45 9.76 1.52
CA THR A 237 -13.31 9.30 2.33
C THR A 237 -12.04 10.14 2.16
N SER A 238 -11.97 10.97 1.12
CA SER A 238 -10.86 11.88 0.89
C SER A 238 -11.13 13.25 1.50
N ILE A 239 -10.19 13.75 2.31
CA ILE A 239 -10.29 15.04 3.00
C ILE A 239 -10.41 16.19 1.99
N SER A 240 -9.64 16.15 0.89
CA SER A 240 -9.67 17.21 -0.14
C SER A 240 -10.99 17.23 -0.90
N GLU A 241 -11.53 16.06 -1.21
CA GLU A 241 -12.82 15.94 -1.90
C GLU A 241 -13.98 16.39 -1.01
N LEU A 242 -13.88 16.18 0.30
CA LEU A 242 -14.94 16.53 1.24
C LEU A 242 -15.21 18.04 1.28
N MET A 243 -14.17 18.87 1.24
CA MET A 243 -14.32 20.33 1.14
C MET A 243 -14.91 20.74 -0.20
N LEU A 244 -14.43 20.13 -1.30
CA LEU A 244 -14.91 20.43 -2.65
C LEU A 244 -16.39 20.08 -2.80
N ASN A 245 -16.81 18.92 -2.30
CA ASN A 245 -18.19 18.44 -2.34
C ASN A 245 -19.12 19.35 -1.53
N ALA A 246 -18.67 19.84 -0.37
CA ALA A 246 -19.45 20.78 0.44
C ALA A 246 -19.72 22.11 -0.30
N VAL A 247 -18.71 22.64 -1.01
CA VAL A 247 -18.87 23.85 -1.82
C VAL A 247 -19.76 23.60 -3.04
N ALA A 248 -19.61 22.47 -3.71
CA ALA A 248 -20.42 22.08 -4.86
C ALA A 248 -21.92 21.97 -4.50
N LEU A 249 -22.24 21.42 -3.32
CA LEU A 249 -23.61 21.36 -2.81
C LEU A 249 -24.25 22.75 -2.67
N ASN A 250 -23.50 23.74 -2.20
CA ASN A 250 -24.00 25.12 -2.12
C ASN A 250 -24.28 25.69 -3.53
N ALA A 251 -23.43 25.42 -4.50
CA ALA A 251 -23.65 25.85 -5.88
C ALA A 251 -24.92 25.22 -6.51
N ILE A 252 -25.24 23.97 -6.15
CA ILE A 252 -26.47 23.29 -6.60
C ILE A 252 -27.71 23.93 -5.96
N LEU A 253 -27.62 24.32 -4.68
CA LEU A 253 -28.70 25.00 -3.97
C LEU A 253 -29.06 26.35 -4.61
N ASP A 254 -28.05 27.12 -5.03
CA ASP A 254 -28.21 28.48 -5.59
C ASP A 254 -28.52 28.50 -7.11
N VAL A 255 -28.82 27.35 -7.74
CA VAL A 255 -29.10 27.25 -9.19
C VAL A 255 -30.26 28.15 -9.65
N ASP A 256 -31.30 28.28 -8.83
CA ASP A 256 -32.46 29.11 -9.16
C ASP A 256 -32.12 30.60 -9.13
N GLU A 257 -31.22 31.03 -8.23
CA GLU A 257 -30.69 32.40 -8.20
C GLU A 257 -29.83 32.67 -9.44
N PHE A 258 -28.97 31.72 -9.85
CA PHE A 258 -28.16 31.86 -11.07
C PHE A 258 -28.99 31.94 -12.34
N LEU A 259 -30.02 31.10 -12.46
CA LEU A 259 -30.95 31.15 -13.60
C LEU A 259 -31.74 32.47 -13.60
N PHE A 260 -32.13 32.95 -12.42
CA PHE A 260 -32.85 34.20 -12.30
C PHE A 260 -32.03 35.38 -12.80
N VAL A 261 -30.85 35.59 -12.20
CA VAL A 261 -29.98 36.74 -12.50
C VAL A 261 -29.43 36.68 -13.92
N GLY A 262 -29.07 35.48 -14.40
CA GLY A 262 -28.43 35.31 -15.69
C GLY A 262 -29.39 35.34 -16.89
N MET A 263 -30.64 34.90 -16.71
CA MET A 263 -31.53 34.61 -17.84
C MET A 263 -32.88 35.31 -17.76
N THR A 264 -33.34 35.82 -16.61
CA THR A 264 -34.68 36.46 -16.55
C THR A 264 -34.71 37.76 -17.35
N PRO A 265 -35.78 38.04 -18.13
CA PRO A 265 -35.92 39.33 -18.82
C PRO A 265 -35.83 40.51 -17.84
N ILE A 266 -35.03 41.53 -18.17
CA ILE A 266 -34.74 42.69 -17.32
C ILE A 266 -36.01 43.36 -16.77
N LYS A 267 -37.10 43.39 -17.55
CA LYS A 267 -38.39 43.94 -17.10
C LYS A 267 -38.99 43.19 -15.92
N ILE A 268 -38.91 41.85 -15.93
CA ILE A 268 -39.41 40.99 -14.86
C ILE A 268 -38.47 41.09 -13.66
N GLN A 269 -37.15 41.15 -13.90
CA GLN A 269 -36.15 41.35 -12.84
C GLN A 269 -36.39 42.67 -12.10
N HIS A 270 -36.52 43.78 -12.82
CA HIS A 270 -36.86 45.08 -12.22
C HIS A 270 -38.21 45.09 -11.53
N ALA A 271 -39.21 44.39 -12.08
CA ALA A 271 -40.51 44.30 -11.43
C ALA A 271 -40.43 43.57 -10.09
N ILE A 272 -39.63 42.50 -9.97
CA ILE A 272 -39.40 41.79 -8.70
C ILE A 272 -38.60 42.68 -7.73
N GLN A 273 -37.56 43.36 -8.21
CA GLN A 273 -36.72 44.25 -7.40
C GLN A 273 -37.47 45.47 -6.85
N ASN A 274 -38.44 45.98 -7.60
CA ASN A 274 -39.23 47.15 -7.23
C ASN A 274 -40.49 46.82 -6.41
N LEU A 275 -40.74 45.54 -6.09
CA LEU A 275 -41.85 45.17 -5.21
C LEU A 275 -41.63 45.73 -3.81
N GLU A 276 -42.64 46.40 -3.25
CA GLU A 276 -42.54 46.87 -1.88
C GLU A 276 -42.45 45.69 -0.88
N PRO A 277 -41.60 45.80 0.15
CA PRO A 277 -41.44 44.75 1.15
C PRO A 277 -42.72 44.55 1.97
N MET A 278 -43.08 43.29 2.20
CA MET A 278 -44.24 42.92 3.00
C MET A 278 -43.92 42.98 4.49
N GLN A 279 -44.84 43.53 5.28
CA GLN A 279 -44.67 43.67 6.73
C GLN A 279 -45.17 42.40 7.45
N VAL A 280 -44.24 41.60 8.00
CA VAL A 280 -44.59 40.41 8.81
C VAL A 280 -44.50 40.74 10.30
N LYS A 281 -45.50 40.30 11.07
CA LYS A 281 -45.51 40.46 12.54
C LYS A 281 -44.59 39.42 13.18
N TYR A 282 -43.39 39.82 13.51
CA TYR A 282 -42.44 38.94 14.17
C TYR A 282 -42.56 39.07 15.69
N SER A 283 -42.94 37.99 16.38
CA SER A 283 -43.07 38.00 17.85
C SER A 283 -41.81 37.44 18.52
N ARG A 284 -41.41 38.04 19.65
CA ARG A 284 -40.23 37.59 20.42
C ARG A 284 -40.29 36.09 20.78
N ARG A 285 -41.43 35.61 21.28
CA ARG A 285 -41.63 34.18 21.64
C ARG A 285 -41.47 33.26 20.44
N ARG A 286 -41.89 33.69 19.25
CA ARG A 286 -41.71 32.93 18.02
C ARG A 286 -40.24 32.86 17.63
N SER A 287 -39.51 33.97 17.70
CA SER A 287 -38.07 33.98 17.44
C SER A 287 -37.31 33.03 18.36
N GLU A 288 -37.66 33.04 19.65
CA GLU A 288 -37.07 32.16 20.66
C GLU A 288 -37.39 30.68 20.34
N CYS A 289 -38.64 30.37 20.00
CA CYS A 289 -39.06 29.03 19.60
C CYS A 289 -38.34 28.55 18.32
N GLU A 290 -38.27 29.41 17.30
CA GLU A 290 -37.60 29.12 16.03
C GLU A 290 -36.11 28.82 16.23
N SER A 291 -35.39 29.65 17.00
CA SER A 291 -33.99 29.41 17.32
C SER A 291 -33.78 28.09 18.09
N VAL A 292 -34.67 27.76 19.04
CA VAL A 292 -34.60 26.50 19.79
C VAL A 292 -34.85 25.31 18.87
N VAL A 293 -35.87 25.37 18.01
CA VAL A 293 -36.17 24.30 17.06
C VAL A 293 -35.01 24.09 16.07
N HIS A 294 -34.43 25.16 15.53
CA HIS A 294 -33.27 25.08 14.64
C HIS A 294 -32.05 24.48 15.35
N PHE A 295 -31.76 24.91 16.58
CA PHE A 295 -30.65 24.37 17.35
C PHE A 295 -30.84 22.89 17.68
N VAL A 296 -32.01 22.51 18.19
CA VAL A 296 -32.32 21.11 18.54
C VAL A 296 -32.31 20.21 17.30
N SER A 297 -32.91 20.66 16.19
CA SER A 297 -32.92 19.89 14.94
C SER A 297 -31.52 19.76 14.33
N LEU A 298 -30.69 20.81 14.37
CA LEU A 298 -29.28 20.74 13.94
C LEU A 298 -28.50 19.72 14.76
N VAL A 299 -28.58 19.81 16.10
CA VAL A 299 -27.90 18.88 17.00
C VAL A 299 -28.38 17.45 16.77
N ALA A 300 -29.69 17.25 16.62
CA ALA A 300 -30.26 15.93 16.35
C ALA A 300 -29.79 15.37 15.00
N LEU A 301 -29.84 16.16 13.93
CA LEU A 301 -29.42 15.72 12.59
C LEU A 301 -27.94 15.37 12.53
N VAL A 302 -27.09 16.21 13.12
CA VAL A 302 -25.64 16.00 13.20
C VAL A 302 -25.33 14.77 14.06
N SER A 303 -25.99 14.60 15.20
CA SER A 303 -25.83 13.41 16.04
C SER A 303 -26.29 12.14 15.34
N CYS A 304 -27.46 12.16 14.70
CA CYS A 304 -27.96 11.03 13.91
C CYS A 304 -26.99 10.68 12.79
N THR A 305 -26.48 11.66 12.05
CA THR A 305 -25.50 11.41 10.98
C THR A 305 -24.20 10.80 11.54
N TYR A 306 -23.74 11.27 12.69
CA TYR A 306 -22.59 10.68 13.36
C TYR A 306 -22.82 9.21 13.71
N PHE A 307 -23.90 8.88 14.43
CA PHE A 307 -24.15 7.52 14.90
C PHE A 307 -24.52 6.54 13.79
N PHE A 308 -25.24 6.98 12.75
CA PHE A 308 -25.73 6.08 11.70
C PHE A 308 -24.86 6.04 10.45
N GLN A 309 -23.97 7.02 10.22
CA GLN A 309 -23.14 7.06 9.01
C GLN A 309 -21.64 7.09 9.35
N LEU A 310 -21.19 8.05 10.17
CA LEU A 310 -19.76 8.26 10.40
C LEU A 310 -19.12 7.26 11.35
N ALA A 311 -19.81 6.84 12.41
CA ALA A 311 -19.31 5.81 13.31
C ALA A 311 -19.15 4.45 12.60
N PRO A 312 -20.17 3.92 11.87
CA PRO A 312 -20.00 2.73 11.05
C PRO A 312 -18.91 2.85 9.99
N LEU A 313 -18.77 4.02 9.34
CA LEU A 313 -17.67 4.25 8.39
C LEU A 313 -16.30 4.18 9.07
N THR A 314 -16.17 4.70 10.29
CA THR A 314 -14.92 4.66 11.06
C THR A 314 -14.52 3.22 11.34
N ASP A 315 -15.46 2.41 11.83
CA ASP A 315 -15.22 1.00 12.13
C ASP A 315 -14.88 0.24 10.85
N ALA A 316 -15.63 0.46 9.77
CA ALA A 316 -15.37 -0.17 8.48
C ALA A 316 -13.99 0.20 7.90
N MET A 317 -13.56 1.46 8.01
CA MET A 317 -12.22 1.90 7.59
C MET A 317 -11.11 1.22 8.41
N LEU A 318 -11.33 1.03 9.72
CA LEU A 318 -10.39 0.32 10.57
C LEU A 318 -10.32 -1.17 10.20
N ASP A 319 -11.47 -1.81 9.98
CA ASP A 319 -11.56 -3.20 9.55
C ASP A 319 -10.86 -3.41 8.21
N LEU A 320 -11.08 -2.51 7.25
CA LEU A 320 -10.36 -2.51 5.98
C LEU A 320 -8.84 -2.40 6.15
N LYS A 321 -8.37 -1.53 7.04
CA LYS A 321 -6.93 -1.44 7.34
C LYS A 321 -6.42 -2.73 7.97
N ASN A 322 -7.18 -3.34 8.87
CA ASN A 322 -6.84 -4.64 9.47
C ASN A 322 -6.79 -5.75 8.40
N GLU A 323 -7.69 -5.76 7.43
CA GLU A 323 -7.65 -6.75 6.34
C GLU A 323 -6.46 -6.55 5.41
N LEU A 324 -6.08 -5.30 5.10
CA LEU A 324 -4.94 -4.99 4.24
C LEU A 324 -3.60 -5.19 4.94
N CYS A 325 -3.48 -4.71 6.19
CA CYS A 325 -2.21 -4.51 6.88
C CYS A 325 -2.14 -5.19 8.25
N GLY A 326 -3.20 -5.80 8.74
CA GLY A 326 -3.17 -6.54 9.99
C GLY A 326 -2.29 -7.80 9.91
N GLY A 327 -1.84 -8.23 11.08
CA GLY A 327 -1.10 -9.49 11.26
C GLY A 327 0.30 -9.47 10.66
N ASN A 328 0.81 -10.66 10.31
CA ASN A 328 2.13 -10.81 9.74
C ASN A 328 2.14 -10.39 8.26
N GLN A 329 2.99 -9.43 7.92
CA GLN A 329 3.17 -8.95 6.55
C GLN A 329 4.44 -9.52 5.91
N THR A 330 5.37 -10.05 6.71
CA THR A 330 6.75 -10.29 6.31
C THR A 330 6.97 -11.71 5.86
N PHE A 331 6.16 -12.16 4.91
CA PHE A 331 6.35 -13.43 4.24
C PHE A 331 5.78 -13.41 2.82
N VAL A 332 6.25 -14.33 2.00
CA VAL A 332 5.68 -14.67 0.69
C VAL A 332 5.46 -16.17 0.58
N VAL A 333 4.63 -16.58 -0.38
CA VAL A 333 4.33 -17.97 -0.67
C VAL A 333 4.54 -18.27 -2.16
N GLY A 334 5.10 -19.45 -2.42
CA GLY A 334 5.28 -20.01 -3.75
C GLY A 334 4.65 -21.40 -3.82
N PHE A 335 3.99 -21.72 -4.93
CA PHE A 335 3.45 -23.06 -5.18
C PHE A 335 4.30 -23.76 -6.22
N ASN A 336 4.91 -24.88 -5.83
CA ASN A 336 5.65 -25.72 -6.76
C ASN A 336 4.67 -26.72 -7.42
N PRO A 337 4.40 -26.60 -8.74
CA PRO A 337 3.43 -27.44 -9.42
C PRO A 337 3.89 -28.89 -9.58
N ASP A 338 5.20 -29.14 -9.63
CA ASP A 338 5.77 -30.48 -9.81
C ASP A 338 5.69 -31.31 -8.53
N THR A 339 5.94 -30.68 -7.38
CA THR A 339 5.82 -31.33 -6.06
C THR A 339 4.43 -31.20 -5.44
N GLN A 340 3.59 -30.31 -5.97
CA GLN A 340 2.27 -29.93 -5.42
C GLN A 340 2.34 -29.40 -3.98
N LEU A 341 3.47 -28.76 -3.62
CA LEU A 341 3.70 -28.19 -2.29
C LEU A 341 3.70 -26.67 -2.34
N THR A 342 3.11 -26.05 -1.31
CA THR A 342 3.23 -24.62 -1.05
C THR A 342 4.36 -24.40 -0.06
N HIS A 343 5.30 -23.54 -0.44
CA HIS A 343 6.42 -23.12 0.40
C HIS A 343 6.22 -21.67 0.81
N GLY A 344 6.66 -21.32 2.02
CA GLY A 344 6.66 -19.96 2.53
C GLY A 344 8.08 -19.48 2.79
N LEU A 345 8.35 -18.22 2.47
CA LEU A 345 9.61 -17.53 2.77
C LEU A 345 9.33 -16.34 3.66
N VAL A 346 10.04 -16.23 4.79
CA VAL A 346 10.01 -15.03 5.64
C VAL A 346 10.79 -13.92 4.94
N THR A 347 10.17 -12.75 4.79
CA THR A 347 10.79 -11.57 4.15
C THR A 347 11.24 -10.55 5.20
N PRO A 348 12.10 -9.58 4.85
CA PRO A 348 12.42 -8.45 5.73
C PRO A 348 11.21 -7.55 5.98
N THR A 349 11.22 -6.81 7.10
CA THR A 349 10.13 -5.91 7.56
C THR A 349 10.07 -4.56 6.82
N GLY A 350 10.97 -4.30 5.86
CA GLY A 350 11.07 -3.02 5.16
C GLY A 350 11.69 -1.88 5.97
N LEU A 351 11.93 -2.04 7.28
CA LEU A 351 12.64 -1.04 8.10
C LEU A 351 14.18 -1.09 7.97
N GLU A 352 14.70 -2.05 7.20
CA GLU A 352 16.14 -2.19 6.90
C GLU A 352 16.58 -1.50 5.59
N ILE A 353 15.71 -0.67 4.97
CA ILE A 353 15.95 0.08 3.72
C ILE A 353 17.10 1.11 3.84
N GLY A 354 17.85 1.13 4.94
CA GLY A 354 18.85 2.14 5.24
C GLY A 354 20.32 1.73 5.17
N ARG A 355 20.71 0.44 5.06
CA ARG A 355 22.15 0.11 5.15
C ARG A 355 22.73 -0.91 4.16
N ASN A 356 22.02 -1.96 3.74
CA ASN A 356 22.60 -2.95 2.84
C ASN A 356 21.68 -3.20 1.64
N LEU A 357 22.06 -2.67 0.48
CA LEU A 357 21.42 -3.00 -0.79
C LEU A 357 21.67 -4.48 -1.10
N THR A 358 20.66 -5.16 -1.63
CA THR A 358 20.83 -6.50 -2.19
C THR A 358 21.80 -6.47 -3.38
N LEU A 359 22.33 -7.64 -3.77
CA LEU A 359 23.23 -7.75 -4.92
C LEU A 359 22.63 -7.17 -6.20
N SER A 360 21.35 -7.44 -6.43
CA SER A 360 20.60 -6.89 -7.56
C SER A 360 20.45 -5.38 -7.48
N GLU A 361 20.15 -4.83 -6.30
CA GLU A 361 20.08 -3.37 -6.09
C GLU A 361 21.44 -2.69 -6.23
N LEU A 362 22.53 -3.30 -5.76
CA LEU A 362 23.90 -2.84 -5.99
C LEU A 362 24.22 -2.81 -7.48
N GLY A 363 23.84 -3.86 -8.21
CA GLY A 363 24.00 -3.90 -9.67
C GLY A 363 23.24 -2.79 -10.38
N VAL A 364 21.97 -2.56 -10.01
CA VAL A 364 21.18 -1.45 -10.53
C VAL A 364 21.78 -0.11 -10.13
N GLN A 365 22.20 0.07 -8.88
CA GLN A 365 22.77 1.33 -8.39
C GLN A 365 24.07 1.68 -9.12
N ALA A 366 24.94 0.68 -9.33
CA ALA A 366 26.21 0.85 -10.05
C ALA A 366 26.00 1.15 -11.54
N HIS A 367 24.98 0.55 -12.16
CA HIS A 367 24.78 0.64 -13.62
C HIS A 367 23.78 1.71 -14.07
N LYS A 368 22.84 2.17 -13.21
CA LYS A 368 21.76 3.09 -13.63
C LYS A 368 22.23 4.44 -14.19
N ALA A 369 23.45 4.86 -13.85
CA ALA A 369 24.04 6.12 -14.29
C ALA A 369 25.04 5.94 -15.45
N THR A 370 25.40 4.70 -15.79
CA THR A 370 26.28 4.42 -16.91
C THR A 370 25.48 4.39 -18.20
N SER A 371 25.86 5.22 -19.18
CA SER A 371 25.32 5.15 -20.54
C SER A 371 26.47 5.24 -21.53
N PRO A 372 26.35 4.66 -22.75
CA PRO A 372 27.35 4.81 -23.80
C PRO A 372 27.68 6.27 -24.13
N GLU A 373 26.76 7.19 -23.85
CA GLU A 373 26.91 8.62 -24.05
C GLU A 373 27.60 9.34 -22.86
N THR A 374 27.44 8.86 -21.62
CA THR A 374 27.95 9.52 -20.41
C THR A 374 29.26 8.90 -19.88
N THR A 375 29.43 7.58 -19.98
CA THR A 375 30.64 6.85 -19.57
C THR A 375 31.01 5.76 -20.60
N PRO A 376 31.53 6.17 -21.78
CA PRO A 376 31.87 5.22 -22.84
C PRO A 376 32.96 4.23 -22.39
N GLY A 377 32.69 2.93 -22.54
CA GLY A 377 33.66 1.87 -22.25
C GLY A 377 33.75 1.42 -20.79
N GLU A 378 32.84 1.89 -19.91
CA GLU A 378 32.75 1.40 -18.54
C GLU A 378 31.97 0.08 -18.48
N SER A 379 32.65 -1.01 -18.09
CA SER A 379 32.03 -2.33 -17.96
C SER A 379 31.19 -2.44 -16.68
N PRO A 380 30.07 -3.18 -16.69
CA PRO A 380 29.20 -3.29 -15.53
C PRO A 380 29.91 -3.93 -14.32
N THR A 381 29.82 -3.29 -13.16
CA THR A 381 30.55 -3.73 -11.96
C THR A 381 30.06 -5.06 -11.38
N TYR A 382 28.73 -5.26 -11.37
CA TYR A 382 28.06 -6.44 -10.80
C TYR A 382 27.15 -7.17 -11.80
N LEU A 383 26.77 -6.55 -12.91
CA LEU A 383 25.77 -7.12 -13.83
C LEU A 383 26.44 -7.94 -14.93
N LEU A 384 25.86 -9.10 -15.22
CA LEU A 384 26.14 -9.87 -16.42
C LEU A 384 24.94 -9.77 -17.36
N PHE A 385 25.15 -9.22 -18.55
CA PHE A 385 24.08 -9.04 -19.53
C PHE A 385 23.96 -10.26 -20.43
N SER A 386 22.77 -10.87 -20.45
CA SER A 386 22.43 -11.89 -21.42
C SER A 386 22.24 -11.28 -22.81
N THR A 387 22.48 -12.08 -23.86
CA THR A 387 22.38 -11.64 -25.26
C THR A 387 20.94 -11.35 -25.71
N ASP A 388 19.97 -12.04 -25.09
CA ASP A 388 18.55 -11.98 -25.45
C ASP A 388 17.67 -12.46 -24.29
N LYS A 389 16.35 -12.33 -24.45
CA LYS A 389 15.36 -12.67 -23.41
C LYS A 389 15.32 -14.14 -23.03
N ASN A 390 15.51 -15.07 -23.98
CA ASN A 390 15.49 -16.50 -23.68
C ASN A 390 16.74 -16.88 -22.90
N SER A 391 17.89 -16.34 -23.31
CA SER A 391 19.15 -16.48 -22.57
C SER A 391 19.00 -15.91 -21.16
N PHE A 392 18.40 -14.73 -20.99
CA PHE A 392 18.13 -14.13 -19.66
C PHE A 392 17.28 -15.03 -18.76
N ASN A 393 16.17 -15.59 -19.25
CA ASN A 393 15.33 -16.50 -18.47
C ASN A 393 16.09 -17.78 -18.11
N THR A 394 16.92 -18.27 -19.01
CA THR A 394 17.76 -19.46 -18.78
C THR A 394 18.82 -19.16 -17.72
N ASP A 395 19.50 -18.01 -17.82
CA ASP A 395 20.52 -17.57 -16.87
C ASP A 395 19.92 -17.40 -15.46
N ASN A 396 18.72 -16.82 -15.36
CA ASN A 396 18.04 -16.57 -14.08
C ASN A 396 17.54 -17.85 -13.37
N THR A 397 17.43 -18.97 -14.08
CA THR A 397 16.95 -20.26 -13.54
C THR A 397 18.03 -21.34 -13.52
N ARG A 398 19.25 -21.01 -13.98
CA ARG A 398 20.35 -21.96 -14.08
C ARG A 398 20.89 -22.33 -12.70
N SER A 399 21.12 -23.61 -12.47
CA SER A 399 21.78 -24.08 -11.25
C SER A 399 23.28 -23.78 -11.29
N ILE A 400 23.90 -23.64 -10.12
CA ILE A 400 25.36 -23.44 -10.05
C ILE A 400 26.15 -24.64 -10.61
N GLU A 401 25.56 -25.84 -10.60
CA GLU A 401 26.16 -27.03 -11.22
C GLU A 401 26.34 -26.83 -12.72
N LEU A 402 25.29 -26.38 -13.39
CA LEU A 402 25.34 -26.12 -14.83
C LEU A 402 26.20 -24.89 -15.13
N GLU A 403 26.10 -23.84 -14.32
CA GLU A 403 26.91 -22.62 -14.47
C GLU A 403 28.41 -22.91 -14.36
N SER A 404 28.83 -23.59 -13.30
CA SER A 404 30.24 -23.99 -13.10
C SER A 404 30.72 -25.01 -14.15
N GLY A 405 29.82 -25.84 -14.67
CA GLY A 405 30.10 -26.79 -15.74
C GLY A 405 30.33 -26.17 -17.12
N MET A 406 29.83 -24.96 -17.38
CA MET A 406 30.10 -24.25 -18.62
C MET A 406 31.44 -23.52 -18.63
N SER A 407 32.07 -23.31 -17.47
CA SER A 407 33.40 -22.70 -17.39
C SER A 407 34.47 -23.66 -17.91
N PRO A 408 35.16 -23.36 -19.03
CA PRO A 408 36.14 -24.27 -19.62
C PRO A 408 37.49 -24.23 -18.90
N PHE A 409 37.62 -23.42 -17.85
CA PHE A 409 38.83 -23.26 -17.04
C PHE A 409 38.48 -23.16 -15.55
N CYS A 410 39.48 -23.41 -14.72
CA CYS A 410 39.43 -23.07 -13.30
C CYS A 410 39.76 -21.57 -13.17
N LEU A 411 38.76 -20.75 -12.83
CA LEU A 411 38.83 -19.28 -12.91
C LEU A 411 40.04 -18.70 -12.16
N GLU A 412 40.23 -19.16 -10.93
CA GLU A 412 41.32 -18.67 -10.09
C GLU A 412 42.70 -18.96 -10.70
N THR A 413 42.98 -20.21 -11.05
CA THR A 413 44.30 -20.61 -11.54
C THR A 413 44.61 -20.12 -12.96
N SER A 414 43.57 -19.92 -13.77
CA SER A 414 43.74 -19.62 -15.21
C SER A 414 43.65 -18.13 -15.52
N ILE A 415 42.87 -17.36 -14.75
CA ILE A 415 42.61 -15.92 -15.02
C ILE A 415 43.03 -15.04 -13.83
N LEU A 416 42.61 -15.36 -12.60
CA LEU A 416 42.87 -14.47 -11.46
C LEU A 416 44.34 -14.49 -11.03
N ASN A 417 44.97 -15.66 -11.07
CA ASN A 417 46.37 -15.87 -10.74
C ASN A 417 47.28 -15.16 -11.77
N PRO A 418 48.28 -14.37 -11.34
CA PRO A 418 49.25 -13.72 -12.23
C PRO A 418 49.98 -14.66 -13.19
N ASP A 419 50.17 -15.92 -12.79
CA ASP A 419 50.83 -16.95 -13.61
C ASP A 419 49.84 -17.70 -14.54
N GLY A 420 48.55 -17.34 -14.49
CA GLY A 420 47.49 -17.96 -15.28
C GLY A 420 47.60 -17.67 -16.77
N LEU A 421 47.28 -18.67 -17.60
CA LEU A 421 47.36 -18.57 -19.07
C LEU A 421 46.57 -17.40 -19.67
N TYR A 422 45.44 -17.06 -19.05
CA TYR A 422 44.50 -16.04 -19.52
C TYR A 422 44.50 -14.79 -18.63
N HIS A 423 45.50 -14.61 -17.76
CA HIS A 423 45.55 -13.47 -16.83
C HIS A 423 45.49 -12.12 -17.53
N ASN A 424 46.13 -12.01 -18.71
CA ASN A 424 46.21 -10.77 -19.48
C ASN A 424 45.08 -10.60 -20.52
N ASP A 425 44.09 -11.51 -20.57
CA ASP A 425 42.92 -11.36 -21.44
C ASP A 425 41.91 -10.41 -20.80
N SER A 426 41.80 -9.19 -21.34
CA SER A 426 40.95 -8.14 -20.78
C SER A 426 39.47 -8.52 -20.74
N SER A 427 38.98 -9.23 -21.75
CA SER A 427 37.56 -9.59 -21.83
C SER A 427 37.21 -10.67 -20.82
N LEU A 428 38.06 -11.68 -20.66
CA LEU A 428 37.89 -12.70 -19.61
C LEU A 428 38.10 -12.10 -18.21
N ARG A 429 39.00 -11.13 -18.07
CA ARG A 429 39.26 -10.44 -16.81
C ARG A 429 38.04 -9.63 -16.35
N GLU A 430 37.44 -8.83 -17.22
CA GLU A 430 36.26 -8.02 -16.87
C GLU A 430 35.08 -8.89 -16.42
N TRP A 431 34.82 -9.99 -17.14
CA TRP A 431 33.79 -10.95 -16.77
C TRP A 431 34.10 -11.65 -15.43
N THR A 432 35.34 -12.09 -15.21
CA THR A 432 35.75 -12.75 -13.96
C THR A 432 35.74 -11.79 -12.77
N ASP A 433 36.10 -10.51 -12.97
CA ASP A 433 36.05 -9.49 -11.94
C ASP A 433 34.59 -9.22 -11.50
N ALA A 434 33.63 -9.21 -12.44
CA ALA A 434 32.22 -9.13 -12.11
C ALA A 434 31.77 -10.32 -11.26
N LEU A 435 32.13 -11.55 -11.63
CA LEU A 435 31.82 -12.75 -10.83
C LEU A 435 32.45 -12.69 -9.42
N THR A 436 33.71 -12.23 -9.33
CA THR A 436 34.42 -12.07 -8.06
C THR A 436 33.71 -11.07 -7.14
N ARG A 437 33.27 -9.93 -7.70
CA ARG A 437 32.50 -8.93 -6.95
C ARG A 437 31.13 -9.44 -6.52
N ASN A 438 30.45 -10.23 -7.35
CA ASN A 438 29.20 -10.89 -6.98
C ASN A 438 29.43 -11.90 -5.84
N ALA A 439 30.48 -12.72 -5.92
CA ALA A 439 30.86 -13.65 -4.86
C ALA A 439 31.11 -12.93 -3.53
N ALA A 440 31.91 -11.85 -3.55
CA ALA A 440 32.19 -11.04 -2.37
C ALA A 440 30.93 -10.39 -1.78
N ALA A 441 30.09 -9.77 -2.62
CA ALA A 441 28.88 -9.12 -2.16
C ALA A 441 27.86 -10.12 -1.59
N SER A 442 27.80 -11.35 -2.13
CA SER A 442 26.91 -12.41 -1.61
C SER A 442 27.25 -12.85 -0.17
N ILE A 443 28.50 -12.64 0.26
CA ILE A 443 28.98 -12.96 1.62
C ILE A 443 29.10 -11.71 2.50
N GLY A 444 28.52 -10.58 2.07
CA GLY A 444 28.50 -9.33 2.83
C GLY A 444 29.82 -8.55 2.81
N LEU A 445 30.72 -8.86 1.86
CA LEU A 445 31.96 -8.13 1.68
C LEU A 445 31.84 -7.16 0.49
N HIS A 446 32.19 -5.90 0.71
CA HIS A 446 32.27 -4.88 -0.32
C HIS A 446 33.74 -4.56 -0.60
N ASP A 447 34.08 -4.21 -1.84
CA ASP A 447 35.42 -3.81 -2.28
C ASP A 447 36.54 -4.88 -2.24
N VAL A 448 36.20 -6.15 -2.04
CA VAL A 448 37.18 -7.26 -2.12
C VAL A 448 37.73 -7.41 -3.52
N ARG A 449 39.05 -7.63 -3.61
CA ARG A 449 39.77 -7.73 -4.90
C ARG A 449 40.43 -9.07 -5.15
N SER A 450 40.46 -9.96 -4.16
CA SER A 450 41.18 -11.22 -4.26
C SER A 450 40.45 -12.37 -3.57
N CYS A 451 40.69 -13.59 -4.08
CA CYS A 451 40.17 -14.81 -3.47
C CYS A 451 40.75 -15.05 -2.06
N GLU A 452 41.99 -14.64 -1.83
CA GLU A 452 42.68 -14.76 -0.54
C GLU A 452 41.90 -14.12 0.62
N GLU A 453 41.36 -12.91 0.39
CA GLU A 453 40.55 -12.18 1.38
C GLU A 453 39.26 -12.93 1.76
N MET A 454 38.80 -13.84 0.90
CA MET A 454 37.55 -14.61 1.08
C MET A 454 37.80 -16.06 1.55
N ARG A 455 39.04 -16.49 1.76
CA ARG A 455 39.38 -17.89 2.10
C ARG A 455 38.56 -18.44 3.27
N GLY A 456 38.38 -17.64 4.32
CA GLY A 456 37.64 -18.03 5.52
C GLY A 456 36.16 -18.34 5.27
N MET A 457 35.60 -17.90 4.14
CA MET A 457 34.19 -18.07 3.79
C MET A 457 33.94 -19.24 2.83
N CYS A 458 34.98 -19.93 2.35
CA CYS A 458 34.85 -20.98 1.33
C CYS A 458 33.99 -22.19 1.74
N ASN A 459 33.82 -22.41 3.05
CA ASN A 459 33.02 -23.51 3.59
C ASN A 459 31.61 -23.07 4.03
N GLY A 460 31.22 -21.82 3.79
CA GLY A 460 29.84 -21.36 4.01
C GLY A 460 28.88 -21.99 3.00
N VAL A 461 27.67 -22.34 3.44
CA VAL A 461 26.79 -23.21 2.65
C VAL A 461 26.33 -22.55 1.34
N ASP A 462 25.96 -21.28 1.42
CA ASP A 462 25.47 -20.49 0.27
C ASP A 462 26.59 -19.92 -0.61
N ASN A 463 27.85 -20.14 -0.26
CA ASN A 463 29.01 -19.51 -0.89
C ASN A 463 29.46 -20.29 -2.15
N ARG A 464 28.50 -20.73 -2.96
CA ARG A 464 28.72 -21.59 -4.14
C ARG A 464 29.42 -20.83 -5.27
N LEU A 465 29.00 -19.59 -5.53
CA LEU A 465 29.67 -18.72 -6.50
C LEU A 465 31.12 -18.43 -6.11
N LEU A 466 31.39 -18.25 -4.81
CA LEU A 466 32.75 -18.10 -4.31
C LEU A 466 33.62 -19.31 -4.65
N ARG A 467 33.11 -20.54 -4.47
CA ARG A 467 33.85 -21.76 -4.84
C ARG A 467 34.06 -21.91 -6.35
N MET A 468 33.15 -21.38 -7.16
CA MET A 468 33.31 -21.36 -8.62
C MET A 468 34.43 -20.42 -9.06
N VAL A 469 34.46 -19.22 -8.49
CA VAL A 469 35.44 -18.18 -8.84
C VAL A 469 36.80 -18.46 -8.21
N CYS A 470 36.80 -18.83 -6.93
CA CYS A 470 37.99 -19.03 -6.10
C CYS A 470 38.26 -20.53 -5.86
N GLY A 471 38.30 -21.31 -6.94
CA GLY A 471 38.41 -22.76 -6.87
C GLY A 471 39.70 -23.26 -6.20
N GLU A 472 40.81 -22.56 -6.32
CA GLU A 472 42.08 -22.95 -5.67
C GLU A 472 42.08 -22.58 -4.19
N THR A 473 41.77 -21.33 -3.87
CA THR A 473 41.69 -20.82 -2.50
C THR A 473 40.64 -21.55 -1.67
N CYS A 474 39.53 -21.96 -2.30
CA CYS A 474 38.51 -22.77 -1.64
C CYS A 474 38.80 -24.27 -1.67
N GLY A 475 39.93 -24.72 -2.20
CA GLY A 475 40.38 -26.11 -2.15
C GLY A 475 39.69 -27.06 -3.13
N CYS A 476 38.99 -26.56 -4.16
CA CYS A 476 38.45 -27.39 -5.24
C CYS A 476 39.55 -28.05 -6.10
N THR A 477 40.76 -27.47 -6.15
CA THR A 477 41.92 -28.00 -6.88
C THR A 477 42.83 -28.90 -6.03
N ASP A 478 42.57 -28.99 -4.72
CA ASP A 478 43.35 -29.79 -3.78
C ASP A 478 42.53 -31.00 -3.31
N PRO A 479 42.91 -32.25 -3.66
CA PRO A 479 42.17 -33.45 -3.26
C PRO A 479 42.23 -33.76 -1.76
N TYR A 480 43.07 -33.07 -0.97
CA TYR A 480 43.23 -33.29 0.47
C TYR A 480 42.56 -32.26 1.38
N SER A 481 42.10 -31.13 0.83
CA SER A 481 41.26 -30.13 1.54
C SER A 481 39.98 -30.70 2.22
N SER A 482 39.22 -29.87 2.93
CA SER A 482 37.93 -30.31 3.48
C SER A 482 36.97 -30.79 2.39
N ALA A 483 36.31 -31.95 2.58
CA ALA A 483 35.47 -32.56 1.55
C ALA A 483 34.11 -31.87 1.34
N TRP A 484 33.65 -31.05 2.29
CA TRP A 484 32.37 -30.35 2.18
C TRP A 484 32.37 -29.38 1.00
N TYR A 485 31.29 -29.44 0.22
CA TYR A 485 31.01 -28.54 -0.88
C TYR A 485 32.03 -28.58 -2.02
N LYS A 486 32.97 -29.55 -2.04
CA LYS A 486 33.98 -29.70 -3.11
C LYS A 486 33.47 -30.52 -4.29
N VAL A 487 32.29 -30.17 -4.78
CA VAL A 487 31.58 -30.86 -5.87
C VAL A 487 30.96 -29.84 -6.81
N ALA A 488 30.65 -30.24 -8.04
CA ALA A 488 30.08 -29.35 -9.06
C ALA A 488 28.75 -28.73 -8.62
N ALA A 489 27.87 -29.52 -7.99
CA ALA A 489 26.59 -29.04 -7.46
C ALA A 489 26.71 -27.92 -6.42
N GLN A 490 27.89 -27.78 -5.81
CA GLN A 490 28.18 -26.81 -4.78
C GLN A 490 29.14 -25.70 -5.25
N GLY A 491 29.39 -25.63 -6.56
CA GLY A 491 30.11 -24.54 -7.21
C GLY A 491 31.54 -24.84 -7.62
N CYS A 492 32.14 -25.98 -7.28
CA CYS A 492 33.48 -26.28 -7.80
C CYS A 492 33.43 -26.63 -9.30
N ALA A 493 34.04 -25.80 -10.14
CA ALA A 493 34.07 -26.04 -11.58
C ALA A 493 34.69 -27.42 -11.91
N PRO A 494 34.14 -28.20 -12.86
CA PRO A 494 34.66 -29.52 -13.20
C PRO A 494 36.15 -29.51 -13.58
N VAL A 495 36.64 -28.44 -14.20
CA VAL A 495 38.06 -28.29 -14.55
C VAL A 495 38.94 -28.15 -13.30
N CYS A 496 38.47 -27.44 -12.25
CA CYS A 496 39.20 -27.40 -10.97
C CYS A 496 39.25 -28.80 -10.32
N LEU A 497 38.14 -29.55 -10.37
CA LEU A 497 38.08 -30.92 -9.84
C LEU A 497 38.98 -31.89 -10.63
N GLN A 498 39.13 -31.68 -11.94
CA GLN A 498 40.08 -32.43 -12.75
C GLN A 498 41.53 -32.14 -12.37
N ILE A 499 41.86 -30.89 -12.04
CA ILE A 499 43.19 -30.52 -11.50
C ILE A 499 43.44 -31.27 -10.19
N ALA A 500 42.46 -31.31 -9.28
CA ALA A 500 42.57 -32.07 -8.04
C ALA A 500 42.80 -33.56 -8.29
N GLN A 501 42.06 -34.15 -9.25
CA GLN A 501 42.21 -35.55 -9.61
C GLN A 501 43.58 -35.85 -10.24
N ALA A 502 44.10 -34.94 -11.05
CA ALA A 502 45.44 -35.07 -11.63
C ALA A 502 46.51 -35.04 -10.53
N SER A 503 46.39 -34.12 -9.56
CA SER A 503 47.29 -34.05 -8.40
C SER A 503 47.23 -35.31 -7.52
N LEU A 504 46.03 -35.90 -7.36
CA LEU A 504 45.83 -37.13 -6.60
C LEU A 504 46.56 -38.33 -7.21
N SER A 505 46.75 -38.36 -8.53
CA SER A 505 47.40 -39.48 -9.20
C SER A 505 48.81 -39.75 -8.68
N GLY A 506 49.55 -38.70 -8.29
CA GLY A 506 50.88 -38.79 -7.67
C GLY A 506 50.87 -38.92 -6.14
N GLY A 507 49.70 -39.06 -5.51
CA GLY A 507 49.53 -39.12 -4.07
C GLY A 507 49.98 -40.44 -3.42
N SER A 508 50.17 -40.41 -2.10
CA SER A 508 50.44 -41.61 -1.29
C SER A 508 49.18 -42.46 -1.12
N CYS A 509 49.34 -43.78 -1.08
CA CYS A 509 48.26 -44.70 -0.70
C CYS A 509 48.24 -44.94 0.82
N GLU A 510 48.32 -43.86 1.59
CA GLU A 510 48.27 -43.89 3.06
C GLU A 510 47.11 -43.02 3.51
N ASP A 511 46.39 -43.49 4.53
CA ASP A 511 45.32 -42.71 5.14
C ASP A 511 45.88 -41.44 5.78
N ALA A 512 45.25 -40.30 5.49
CA ALA A 512 45.68 -39.02 6.03
C ALA A 512 45.57 -38.98 7.56
N ALA A 513 46.43 -38.16 8.17
CA ALA A 513 46.37 -37.91 9.60
C ALA A 513 45.07 -37.17 9.98
N LYS A 514 44.66 -37.27 11.26
CA LYS A 514 43.52 -36.55 11.84
C LYS A 514 43.83 -35.07 12.05
N ASP A 515 44.08 -34.36 10.97
CA ASP A 515 44.48 -32.96 10.96
C ASP A 515 43.31 -32.00 11.22
N ALA A 516 43.57 -30.70 11.07
CA ALA A 516 42.56 -29.66 11.29
C ALA A 516 41.41 -29.74 10.29
N ASP A 517 41.68 -30.05 9.02
CA ASP A 517 40.65 -30.11 7.97
C ASP A 517 39.73 -31.32 8.16
N TRP A 518 40.26 -32.46 8.59
CA TRP A 518 39.47 -33.63 9.01
C TRP A 518 38.53 -33.28 10.16
N GLN A 519 39.03 -32.58 11.18
CA GLN A 519 38.20 -32.17 12.32
C GLN A 519 37.12 -31.15 11.91
N VAL A 520 37.46 -30.18 11.05
CA VAL A 520 36.50 -29.19 10.55
C VAL A 520 35.37 -29.89 9.80
N PHE A 521 35.70 -30.85 8.91
CA PHE A 521 34.70 -31.62 8.18
C PHE A 521 33.66 -32.27 9.13
N TRP A 522 34.09 -33.02 10.13
CA TRP A 522 33.14 -33.69 11.02
C TRP A 522 32.40 -32.74 11.97
N ARG A 523 33.02 -31.64 12.39
CA ARG A 523 32.36 -30.64 13.25
C ARG A 523 31.29 -29.83 12.52
N THR A 524 31.43 -29.60 11.22
CA THR A 524 30.44 -28.86 10.42
C THR A 524 29.34 -29.75 9.82
N TYR A 525 29.36 -31.07 10.09
CA TYR A 525 28.32 -31.99 9.65
C TYR A 525 26.88 -31.52 9.97
N PRO A 526 26.52 -31.15 11.22
CA PRO A 526 25.14 -30.77 11.52
C PRO A 526 24.67 -29.57 10.70
N GLU A 527 25.53 -28.58 10.49
CA GLU A 527 25.20 -27.41 9.66
C GLU A 527 25.02 -27.79 8.19
N ALA A 528 25.96 -28.56 7.63
CA ALA A 528 25.94 -28.96 6.23
C ALA A 528 24.73 -29.82 5.86
N VAL A 529 24.42 -30.80 6.70
CA VAL A 529 23.30 -31.73 6.46
C VAL A 529 21.95 -31.05 6.77
N SER A 530 21.89 -30.18 7.79
CA SER A 530 20.66 -29.42 8.06
C SER A 530 20.29 -28.51 6.89
N HIS A 531 21.28 -27.81 6.33
CA HIS A 531 21.04 -26.97 5.17
C HIS A 531 20.65 -27.78 3.93
N PHE A 532 21.32 -28.93 3.69
CA PHE A 532 20.96 -29.80 2.57
C PHE A 532 19.48 -30.23 2.58
N TYR A 533 18.92 -30.48 3.76
CA TYR A 533 17.51 -30.84 3.93
C TYR A 533 16.57 -29.64 4.13
N GLY A 534 17.10 -28.42 4.31
CA GLY A 534 16.31 -27.24 4.68
C GLY A 534 15.64 -27.36 6.06
N ALA A 535 16.17 -28.20 6.96
CA ALA A 535 15.62 -28.46 8.28
C ALA A 535 16.72 -28.82 9.29
N ASP A 536 16.56 -28.44 10.56
CA ASP A 536 17.52 -28.78 11.62
C ASP A 536 17.52 -30.30 11.88
N VAL A 537 18.54 -30.99 11.36
CA VAL A 537 18.61 -32.45 11.46
C VAL A 537 18.94 -32.92 12.88
N THR A 538 19.43 -32.03 13.75
CA THR A 538 19.79 -32.37 15.14
C THR A 538 18.56 -32.69 16.00
N GLN A 539 17.38 -32.30 15.55
CA GLN A 539 16.10 -32.56 16.22
C GLN A 539 15.45 -33.88 15.78
N THR A 540 16.06 -34.59 14.83
CA THR A 540 15.49 -35.83 14.28
C THR A 540 15.84 -37.04 15.15
N LEU A 541 15.04 -38.12 15.02
CA LEU A 541 15.34 -39.40 15.70
C LEU A 541 16.63 -40.09 15.20
N LEU A 542 17.14 -39.68 14.03
CA LEU A 542 18.38 -40.22 13.45
C LEU A 542 19.63 -39.55 14.01
N TRP A 543 19.50 -38.36 14.64
CA TRP A 543 20.64 -37.58 15.12
C TRP A 543 21.59 -38.34 16.07
N PRO A 544 21.13 -39.14 17.04
CA PRO A 544 22.05 -39.89 17.91
C PRO A 544 22.99 -40.84 17.15
N PHE A 545 22.51 -41.46 16.06
CA PHE A 545 23.31 -42.35 15.22
C PHE A 545 24.33 -41.58 14.37
N ALA A 546 23.93 -40.41 13.86
CA ALA A 546 24.85 -39.51 13.15
C ALA A 546 25.94 -39.01 14.11
N GLN A 547 25.56 -38.65 15.34
CA GLN A 547 26.49 -38.20 16.37
C GLN A 547 27.48 -39.31 16.79
N GLU A 548 27.04 -40.56 16.88
CA GLU A 548 27.93 -41.71 17.10
C GLU A 548 28.96 -41.84 15.98
N THR A 549 28.52 -41.75 14.72
CA THR A 549 29.40 -41.77 13.55
C THR A 549 30.41 -40.62 13.58
N ILE A 550 29.96 -39.39 13.83
CA ILE A 550 30.82 -38.19 13.94
C ILE A 550 31.88 -38.37 15.03
N ASN A 551 31.48 -38.85 16.22
CA ASN A 551 32.39 -39.07 17.34
C ASN A 551 33.45 -40.12 17.00
N ALA A 552 33.05 -41.24 16.37
CA ALA A 552 33.97 -42.28 15.92
C ALA A 552 34.97 -41.72 14.89
N MET A 553 34.51 -40.92 13.93
CA MET A 553 35.39 -40.31 12.92
C MET A 553 36.36 -39.29 13.52
N LEU A 554 35.93 -38.50 14.50
CA LEU A 554 36.79 -37.58 15.23
C LEU A 554 37.82 -38.31 16.10
N GLN A 555 37.44 -39.44 16.71
CA GLN A 555 38.30 -40.21 17.60
C GLN A 555 39.30 -41.08 16.83
N ASP A 556 38.85 -41.84 15.83
CA ASP A 556 39.61 -42.91 15.18
C ASP A 556 40.10 -42.54 13.78
N GLY A 557 39.61 -41.46 13.17
CA GLY A 557 40.02 -41.01 11.84
C GLY A 557 39.50 -41.93 10.73
N CYS A 558 40.29 -42.10 9.67
CA CYS A 558 39.94 -42.96 8.52
C CYS A 558 39.52 -44.38 8.91
N ALA A 559 40.11 -44.96 9.97
CA ALA A 559 39.78 -46.31 10.43
C ALA A 559 38.30 -46.51 10.80
N ALA A 560 37.60 -45.45 11.22
CA ALA A 560 36.17 -45.50 11.54
C ALA A 560 35.28 -45.75 10.30
N LEU A 561 35.76 -45.48 9.08
CA LEU A 561 35.02 -45.74 7.84
C LEU A 561 34.67 -47.21 7.63
N SER A 562 35.47 -48.12 8.20
CA SER A 562 35.18 -49.56 8.16
C SER A 562 33.96 -49.96 9.00
N GLN A 563 33.68 -49.22 10.08
CA GLN A 563 32.55 -49.45 10.98
C GLN A 563 31.31 -48.67 10.54
N PHE A 564 31.52 -47.47 10.00
CA PHE A 564 30.47 -46.55 9.56
C PHE A 564 30.70 -46.16 8.08
N PRO A 565 30.47 -47.07 7.12
CA PRO A 565 30.77 -46.82 5.70
C PRO A 565 29.80 -45.85 5.03
N THR A 566 28.60 -45.69 5.58
CA THR A 566 27.51 -44.88 5.04
C THR A 566 27.05 -43.82 6.02
N ASP A 567 26.68 -42.65 5.50
CA ASP A 567 26.02 -41.62 6.25
C ASP A 567 24.57 -42.00 6.60
N VAL A 568 24.19 -41.95 7.87
CA VAL A 568 22.83 -42.34 8.30
C VAL A 568 21.76 -41.36 7.82
N MET A 569 22.11 -40.09 7.57
CA MET A 569 21.15 -39.06 7.18
C MET A 569 20.89 -39.06 5.67
N THR A 570 21.92 -39.19 4.84
CA THR A 570 21.83 -39.13 3.37
C THR A 570 21.90 -40.49 2.69
N ASN A 571 22.26 -41.55 3.44
CA ASN A 571 22.55 -42.88 2.93
C ASN A 571 23.71 -42.91 1.90
N ALA A 572 24.52 -41.85 1.83
CA ALA A 572 25.67 -41.77 0.94
C ALA A 572 26.85 -42.57 1.51
N GLU A 573 27.57 -43.32 0.67
CA GLU A 573 28.84 -43.93 1.06
C GLU A 573 29.92 -42.87 1.16
N TRP A 574 30.58 -42.77 2.32
CA TRP A 574 31.61 -41.75 2.56
C TRP A 574 32.77 -41.85 1.57
N CYS A 575 33.20 -43.08 1.27
CA CYS A 575 34.28 -43.36 0.33
C CYS A 575 33.93 -43.05 -1.13
N SER A 576 32.64 -43.03 -1.48
CA SER A 576 32.14 -42.76 -2.84
C SER A 576 31.68 -41.31 -3.00
N GLY A 577 31.54 -40.58 -1.89
CA GLY A 577 31.08 -39.19 -1.88
C GLY A 577 29.58 -39.04 -2.15
N MET A 578 29.14 -37.79 -2.16
CA MET A 578 27.79 -37.41 -2.56
C MET A 578 27.90 -36.24 -3.56
N PRO A 579 27.65 -36.46 -4.87
CA PRO A 579 27.83 -35.43 -5.91
C PRO A 579 27.10 -34.11 -5.63
N GLN A 580 26.04 -34.16 -4.82
CA GLN A 580 25.23 -33.01 -4.44
C GLN A 580 25.77 -32.23 -3.23
N LEU A 581 26.71 -32.77 -2.44
CA LEU A 581 27.09 -32.17 -1.16
C LEU A 581 28.58 -32.24 -0.81
N PHE A 582 29.22 -33.41 -0.94
CA PHE A 582 30.61 -33.59 -0.52
C PHE A 582 31.36 -34.56 -1.43
N ARG A 583 32.67 -34.35 -1.57
CA ARG A 583 33.50 -35.21 -2.42
C ARG A 583 33.84 -36.54 -1.75
N PRO A 584 34.29 -37.55 -2.52
CA PRO A 584 34.67 -38.84 -1.96
C PRO A 584 35.81 -38.75 -0.95
N LEU A 585 35.68 -39.46 0.19
CA LEU A 585 36.76 -39.57 1.17
C LEU A 585 37.86 -40.55 0.75
N SER A 586 37.70 -41.29 -0.36
CA SER A 586 38.73 -42.18 -0.92
C SER A 586 40.05 -41.47 -1.25
N ALA A 587 40.01 -40.16 -1.52
CA ALA A 587 41.21 -39.35 -1.75
C ALA A 587 42.02 -39.11 -0.47
N VAL A 588 41.34 -39.02 0.68
CA VAL A 588 41.93 -38.72 2.00
C VAL A 588 42.21 -40.00 2.80
N CYS A 589 41.36 -41.01 2.63
CA CYS A 589 41.41 -42.29 3.33
C CYS A 589 41.49 -43.47 2.34
N PRO A 590 42.51 -43.53 1.46
CA PRO A 590 42.56 -44.52 0.39
C PRO A 590 42.64 -45.96 0.91
N GLN A 591 43.31 -46.23 2.03
CA GLN A 591 43.43 -47.58 2.57
C GLN A 591 42.13 -48.02 3.23
N SER A 592 41.57 -47.19 4.11
CA SER A 592 40.31 -47.48 4.79
C SER A 592 39.13 -47.61 3.81
N CYS A 593 39.18 -46.91 2.68
CA CYS A 593 38.20 -47.05 1.61
C CYS A 593 38.45 -48.26 0.70
N GLY A 594 39.65 -48.88 0.72
CA GLY A 594 39.97 -50.03 -0.11
C GLY A 594 40.35 -49.68 -1.56
N CYS A 595 41.02 -48.53 -1.76
CA CYS A 595 41.59 -48.17 -3.06
C CYS A 595 42.51 -49.28 -3.58
N GLY A 596 42.34 -49.67 -4.85
CA GLY A 596 43.06 -50.79 -5.47
C GLY A 596 42.38 -52.16 -5.29
N GLN A 597 41.47 -52.31 -4.33
CA GLN A 597 40.66 -53.52 -4.13
C GLN A 597 39.25 -53.38 -4.74
N ARG A 598 38.70 -52.17 -4.66
CA ARG A 598 37.37 -51.81 -5.19
C ARG A 598 37.52 -51.11 -6.54
N ALA A 599 37.00 -51.74 -7.60
CA ALA A 599 37.03 -51.18 -8.95
C ALA A 599 36.00 -50.06 -9.18
N ASP A 600 35.02 -49.94 -8.29
CA ASP A 600 33.93 -48.96 -8.30
C ASP A 600 34.29 -47.62 -7.65
N LEU A 601 35.40 -47.55 -6.89
CA LEU A 601 35.84 -46.31 -6.24
C LEU A 601 36.56 -45.39 -7.21
N ALA A 602 35.92 -44.25 -7.47
CA ALA A 602 36.58 -43.11 -8.10
C ALA A 602 37.48 -42.38 -7.09
N HIS A 603 38.40 -41.55 -7.59
CA HIS A 603 39.27 -40.68 -6.78
C HIS A 603 40.22 -41.44 -5.82
N CYS A 604 40.87 -42.49 -6.32
CA CYS A 604 41.97 -43.17 -5.62
C CYS A 604 43.34 -42.72 -6.16
N PRO A 605 44.38 -42.60 -5.31
CA PRO A 605 45.76 -42.45 -5.75
C PRO A 605 46.20 -43.64 -6.62
N THR A 606 47.00 -43.39 -7.66
CA THR A 606 47.46 -44.49 -8.54
C THR A 606 48.42 -45.44 -7.85
N SER A 607 49.11 -44.97 -6.80
CA SER A 607 49.99 -45.76 -5.93
C SER A 607 49.28 -46.91 -5.22
N CYS A 608 47.95 -46.85 -5.07
CA CYS A 608 47.15 -47.93 -4.49
C CYS A 608 46.99 -49.14 -5.42
N ALA A 609 47.14 -48.97 -6.73
CA ALA A 609 46.95 -50.06 -7.69
C ALA A 609 48.10 -51.09 -7.67
N SER A 610 49.27 -50.71 -7.16
CA SER A 610 50.50 -51.52 -7.15
C SER A 610 50.61 -52.56 -6.02
N GLY A 611 49.64 -52.62 -5.09
CA GLY A 611 49.71 -53.49 -3.92
C GLY A 611 49.40 -54.98 -4.16
N ASN A 612 48.96 -55.38 -5.36
CA ASN A 612 48.45 -56.73 -5.62
C ASN A 612 49.46 -57.71 -6.24
N SER A 613 50.78 -57.48 -6.11
CA SER A 613 51.79 -58.34 -6.73
C SER A 613 52.96 -58.74 -5.82
N THR A 614 52.70 -59.08 -4.56
CA THR A 614 53.58 -59.98 -3.77
C THR A 614 52.83 -60.53 -2.55
N GLU A 615 52.14 -61.65 -2.73
CA GLU A 615 52.06 -62.73 -1.73
C GLU A 615 52.37 -64.06 -2.42
#